data_AF-K1SAR2-F1
#
_entry.id   AF-K1SAR2-F1
#
_cell.length_a   1.000
_cell.length_b   1.000
_cell.length_c   1.000
_cell.angle_alpha   90.00
_cell.angle_beta   90.00
_cell.angle_gamma   90.00
#
_symmetry.space_group_name_H-M   'P 1'
#
loop_
_entity.id
_entity.type
_entity.pdbx_description
1 polymer ?
#
loop_
_entity_poly.entity_id
_entity_poly.type
_entity_poly.pdbx_seq_one_letter_code
_entity_poly.pdbx_strand_id
1 'polypeptide(L)'
;MLADRIVDKFGEDTFRIIEEEPERLAEIRGITTRKAMDISTQLEEKKDMRDVMIFLQGYGISPTLSTKIFNNYGTRVYDIIKTNPYQLADDVTGIGFKTADEIARRAGVEVNASVRIKSGMCYALTEASLSGHT
;
A
#
# COMPACT_ATOMS: atom_id res chain seq x y z
N MET A 1 15.79 26.34 6.77
CA MET A 1 15.60 25.30 5.73
C MET A 1 14.42 25.65 4.83
N LEU A 2 14.15 24.90 3.75
CA LEU A 2 12.93 25.12 2.94
C LEU A 2 11.66 24.87 3.76
N ALA A 3 11.67 23.81 4.58
CA ALA A 3 10.57 23.46 5.49
C ALA A 3 10.24 24.61 6.45
N ASP A 4 11.25 25.18 7.14
CA ASP A 4 11.04 26.32 8.04
C ASP A 4 10.37 27.50 7.33
N ARG A 5 10.78 27.82 6.09
CA ARG A 5 10.16 28.91 5.32
C ARG A 5 8.70 28.65 4.93
N ILE A 6 8.32 27.38 4.76
CA ILE A 6 6.94 27.00 4.51
C ILE A 6 6.12 27.20 5.79
N VAL A 7 6.62 26.71 6.92
CA VAL A 7 5.95 26.84 8.23
C VAL A 7 5.88 28.30 8.68
N ASP A 8 6.94 29.09 8.49
CA ASP A 8 6.96 30.52 8.84
C ASP A 8 5.90 31.32 8.07
N LYS A 9 5.60 30.91 6.83
CA LYS A 9 4.64 31.62 5.98
C LYS A 9 3.19 31.16 6.19
N PHE A 10 2.98 29.86 6.35
CA PHE A 10 1.64 29.27 6.37
C PHE A 10 1.19 28.77 7.74
N GLY A 11 2.11 28.67 8.71
CA GLY A 11 1.80 28.27 10.08
C GLY A 11 1.05 26.94 10.13
N GLU A 12 -0.06 26.93 10.85
CA GLU A 12 -0.94 25.77 11.04
C GLU A 12 -1.60 25.31 9.72
N ASP A 13 -1.77 26.20 8.75
CA ASP A 13 -2.35 25.89 7.43
C ASP A 13 -1.36 25.17 6.50
N THR A 14 -0.10 24.96 6.90
CA THR A 14 0.94 24.40 6.03
C THR A 14 0.50 23.10 5.36
N PHE A 15 -0.02 22.14 6.12
CA PHE A 15 -0.47 20.86 5.55
C PHE A 15 -1.67 21.03 4.63
N ARG A 16 -2.67 21.81 5.06
CA ARG A 16 -3.86 22.12 4.25
C ARG A 16 -3.46 22.75 2.92
N ILE A 17 -2.52 23.68 2.92
CA ILE A 17 -2.04 24.34 1.71
C ILE A 17 -1.28 23.37 0.80
N ILE A 18 -0.45 22.49 1.35
CA ILE A 18 0.25 21.50 0.51
C ILE A 18 -0.75 20.52 -0.13
N GLU A 19 -1.85 20.19 0.55
CA GLU A 19 -2.88 19.24 0.05
C GLU A 19 -3.92 19.91 -0.88
N GLU A 20 -4.42 21.09 -0.54
CA GLU A 20 -5.58 21.71 -1.21
C GLU A 20 -5.21 22.84 -2.18
N GLU A 21 -4.18 23.62 -1.88
CA GLU A 21 -3.78 24.83 -2.61
C GLU A 21 -2.24 24.87 -2.87
N PRO A 22 -1.64 23.80 -3.41
CA PRO A 22 -0.19 23.65 -3.46
C PRO A 22 0.51 24.79 -4.21
N GLU A 23 -0.13 25.39 -5.21
CA GLU A 23 0.39 26.55 -5.95
C GLU A 23 0.81 27.71 -5.04
N ARG A 24 0.21 27.86 -3.85
CA ARG A 24 0.57 28.91 -2.89
C ARG A 24 1.96 28.74 -2.32
N LEU A 25 2.53 27.53 -2.33
CA LEU A 25 3.93 27.35 -1.98
C LEU A 25 4.87 28.15 -2.90
N ALA A 26 4.46 28.46 -4.14
CA ALA A 26 5.23 29.29 -5.06
C ALA A 26 5.31 30.77 -4.61
N GLU A 27 4.50 31.19 -3.63
CA GLU A 27 4.65 32.49 -2.99
C GLU A 27 5.92 32.58 -2.11
N ILE A 28 6.62 31.46 -1.88
CA ILE A 28 7.90 31.41 -1.16
C ILE A 28 9.04 31.52 -2.16
N ARG A 29 9.94 32.49 -1.94
CA ARG A 29 11.10 32.71 -2.81
C ARG A 29 11.92 31.42 -3.00
N GLY A 30 12.03 30.97 -4.25
CA GLY A 30 12.78 29.77 -4.62
C GLY A 30 11.95 28.47 -4.69
N ILE A 31 10.63 28.56 -4.57
CA ILE A 31 9.68 27.51 -4.95
C ILE A 31 9.00 27.95 -6.25
N THR A 32 9.10 27.13 -7.30
CA THR A 32 8.31 27.31 -8.51
C THR A 32 6.98 26.58 -8.36
N THR A 33 5.96 26.94 -9.14
CA THR A 33 4.68 26.21 -9.16
C THR A 33 4.89 24.73 -9.44
N ARG A 34 5.80 24.37 -10.36
CA ARG A 34 6.16 22.96 -10.60
C ARG A 34 6.67 22.28 -9.33
N LYS A 35 7.64 22.91 -8.64
CA LYS A 35 8.20 22.36 -7.41
C LYS A 35 7.14 22.26 -6.30
N ALA A 36 6.19 23.18 -6.29
CA ALA A 36 5.06 23.14 -5.37
C ALA A 36 4.16 21.92 -5.61
N MET A 37 3.79 21.66 -6.87
CA MET A 37 3.04 20.46 -7.24
C MET A 37 3.83 19.19 -6.90
N ASP A 38 5.14 19.16 -7.19
CA ASP A 38 6.00 18.01 -6.87
C ASP A 38 6.06 17.74 -5.35
N ILE A 39 6.02 18.78 -4.51
CA ILE A 39 5.96 18.64 -3.04
C ILE A 39 4.62 18.05 -2.61
N SER A 40 3.53 18.54 -3.20
CA SER A 40 2.17 18.06 -2.92
C SER A 40 2.02 16.57 -3.25
N THR A 41 2.40 16.18 -4.47
CA THR A 41 2.37 14.77 -4.90
C THR A 41 3.21 13.87 -4.00
N GLN A 42 4.42 14.29 -3.62
CA GLN A 42 5.24 13.50 -2.70
C GLN A 42 4.65 13.39 -1.29
N LEU A 43 3.92 14.40 -0.83
CA LEU A 43 3.23 14.34 0.46
C LEU A 43 2.06 13.35 0.39
N GLU A 44 1.28 13.40 -0.69
CA GLU A 44 0.15 12.52 -0.95
C GLU A 44 0.60 11.06 -1.09
N GLU A 45 1.64 10.77 -1.88
CA GLU A 45 2.22 9.42 -2.00
C GLU A 45 2.68 8.86 -0.65
N LYS A 46 3.29 9.71 0.20
CA LYS A 46 3.69 9.31 1.56
C LYS A 46 2.50 9.09 2.49
N LYS A 47 1.41 9.82 2.30
CA LYS A 47 0.15 9.64 3.03
C LYS A 47 -0.49 8.31 2.64
N ASP A 48 -0.65 8.06 1.35
CA ASP A 48 -1.17 6.79 0.82
C ASP A 48 -0.37 5.59 1.30
N MET A 49 0.96 5.67 1.24
CA MET A 49 1.84 4.61 1.73
C MET A 49 1.60 4.33 3.22
N ARG A 50 1.52 5.40 4.03
CA ARG A 50 1.27 5.28 5.47
C ARG A 50 -0.11 4.70 5.76
N ASP A 51 -1.14 5.15 5.07
CA ASP A 51 -2.52 4.68 5.28
C ASP A 51 -2.65 3.20 4.91
N VAL A 52 -2.05 2.79 3.79
CA VAL A 52 -1.96 1.38 3.40
C VAL A 52 -1.19 0.56 4.44
N MET A 53 -0.07 1.08 4.96
CA MET A 53 0.69 0.36 5.99
C MET A 53 -0.13 0.14 7.26
N ILE A 54 -0.87 1.15 7.72
CA ILE A 54 -1.76 1.07 8.89
C ILE A 54 -2.88 0.06 8.64
N PHE A 55 -3.51 0.11 7.45
CA PHE A 55 -4.54 -0.84 7.04
C PHE A 55 -4.05 -2.29 7.07
N LEU A 56 -2.88 -2.56 6.45
CA LEU A 56 -2.28 -3.89 6.42
C LEU A 56 -1.83 -4.37 7.80
N GLN A 57 -1.34 -3.45 8.65
CA GLN A 57 -1.03 -3.74 10.04
C GLN A 57 -2.27 -4.16 10.84
N GLY A 58 -3.45 -3.61 10.52
CA GLY A 58 -4.74 -4.05 11.08
C GLY A 58 -5.03 -5.54 10.84
N TYR A 59 -4.51 -6.12 9.75
CA TYR A 59 -4.55 -7.56 9.47
C TYR A 59 -3.31 -8.30 9.98
N GLY A 60 -2.48 -7.67 10.80
CA GLY A 60 -1.24 -8.23 11.36
C GLY A 60 -0.18 -8.56 10.30
N ILE A 61 -0.15 -7.80 9.20
CA ILE A 61 0.88 -7.90 8.16
C ILE A 61 2.10 -7.08 8.61
N SER A 62 3.29 -7.68 8.52
CA SER A 62 4.53 -7.01 8.92
C SER A 62 4.85 -5.79 8.04
N PRO A 63 5.50 -4.73 8.56
CA PRO A 63 5.86 -3.55 7.77
C PRO A 63 6.64 -3.86 6.50
N THR A 64 7.60 -4.79 6.55
CA THR A 64 8.39 -5.23 5.39
C THR A 64 7.52 -5.79 4.27
N LEU A 65 6.47 -6.54 4.64
CA LEU A 65 5.54 -7.11 3.68
C LEU A 65 4.56 -6.05 3.16
N SER A 66 4.11 -5.15 4.03
CA SER A 66 3.27 -4.01 3.65
C SER A 66 3.93 -3.12 2.60
N THR A 67 5.23 -2.86 2.73
CA THR A 67 6.00 -2.13 1.70
C THR A 67 5.98 -2.84 0.35
N LYS A 68 6.16 -4.17 0.32
CA LYS A 68 6.11 -4.95 -0.93
C LYS A 68 4.72 -4.90 -1.58
N ILE A 69 3.68 -5.05 -0.77
CA ILE A 69 2.29 -5.00 -1.23
C ILE A 69 1.99 -3.61 -1.80
N PHE A 70 2.38 -2.54 -1.09
CA PHE A 70 2.19 -1.16 -1.56
C PHE A 70 2.96 -0.90 -2.85
N ASN A 71 4.20 -1.35 -2.98
CA ASN A 71 4.98 -1.16 -4.21
C ASN A 71 4.33 -1.85 -5.43
N ASN A 72 3.62 -2.96 -5.22
CA ASN A 72 2.93 -3.67 -6.30
C ASN A 72 1.57 -3.07 -6.67
N TYR A 73 0.78 -2.64 -5.67
CA TYR A 73 -0.61 -2.26 -5.89
C TYR A 73 -0.93 -0.80 -5.62
N GLY A 74 -0.09 -0.09 -4.87
CA GLY A 74 -0.41 1.22 -4.31
C GLY A 74 -1.68 1.16 -3.47
N THR A 75 -2.55 2.14 -3.65
CA THR A 75 -3.88 2.20 -3.03
C THR A 75 -4.85 1.12 -3.51
N ARG A 76 -4.60 0.43 -4.65
CA ARG A 76 -5.47 -0.66 -5.13
C ARG A 76 -5.50 -1.86 -4.19
N VAL A 77 -4.58 -1.94 -3.22
CA VAL A 77 -4.56 -2.99 -2.20
C VAL A 77 -5.87 -3.13 -1.44
N TYR A 78 -6.59 -2.02 -1.21
CA TYR A 78 -7.89 -2.04 -0.53
C TYR A 78 -8.90 -2.92 -1.29
N ASP A 79 -8.95 -2.77 -2.61
CA ASP A 79 -9.83 -3.55 -3.49
C ASP A 79 -9.37 -5.00 -3.62
N ILE A 80 -8.06 -5.22 -3.74
CA ILE A 80 -7.50 -6.58 -3.85
C ILE A 80 -7.84 -7.40 -2.61
N ILE A 81 -7.64 -6.84 -1.41
CA ILE A 81 -7.96 -7.54 -0.17
C ILE A 81 -9.45 -7.84 -0.09
N LYS A 82 -10.33 -6.92 -0.53
CA LYS A 82 -11.79 -7.11 -0.49
C LYS A 82 -12.31 -8.14 -1.50
N THR A 83 -11.69 -8.23 -2.69
CA THR A 83 -12.22 -9.00 -3.82
C THR A 83 -11.53 -10.35 -4.00
N ASN A 84 -10.19 -10.37 -3.98
CA ASN A 84 -9.39 -11.58 -4.16
C ASN A 84 -8.03 -11.48 -3.43
N PRO A 85 -8.00 -11.71 -2.11
CA PRO A 85 -6.77 -11.65 -1.33
C PRO A 85 -5.72 -12.70 -1.74
N TYR A 86 -6.11 -13.76 -2.45
CA TYR A 86 -5.17 -14.76 -2.98
C TYR A 86 -4.28 -14.24 -4.09
N GLN A 87 -4.69 -13.15 -4.77
CA GLN A 87 -3.85 -12.49 -5.77
C GLN A 87 -2.54 -11.97 -5.18
N LEU A 88 -2.50 -11.68 -3.87
CA LEU A 88 -1.28 -11.32 -3.17
C LEU A 88 -0.22 -12.43 -3.25
N ALA A 89 -0.62 -13.70 -3.28
CA ALA A 89 0.31 -14.83 -3.39
C ALA A 89 0.88 -15.00 -4.81
N ASP A 90 0.15 -14.53 -5.82
CA ASP A 90 0.57 -14.61 -7.22
C ASP A 90 1.50 -13.45 -7.59
N ASP A 91 1.18 -12.24 -7.12
CA ASP A 91 1.87 -11.03 -7.57
C ASP A 91 3.03 -10.59 -6.65
N VAL A 92 2.98 -10.92 -5.34
CA VAL A 92 3.91 -10.34 -4.34
C VAL A 92 4.93 -11.37 -3.84
N THR A 93 6.19 -11.17 -4.23
CA THR A 93 7.30 -12.04 -3.81
C THR A 93 7.46 -12.13 -2.28
N GLY A 94 7.33 -13.34 -1.76
CA GLY A 94 7.40 -13.62 -0.32
C GLY A 94 6.03 -13.70 0.37
N ILE A 95 4.94 -13.54 -0.38
CA ILE A 95 3.60 -13.94 0.05
C ILE A 95 3.29 -15.28 -0.60
N GLY A 96 3.20 -16.34 0.20
CA GLY A 96 2.69 -17.63 -0.24
C GLY A 96 1.19 -17.76 0.06
N PHE A 97 0.58 -18.84 -0.45
CA PHE A 97 -0.83 -19.15 -0.22
C PHE A 97 -1.23 -19.09 1.27
N LYS A 98 -0.41 -19.64 2.18
CA LYS A 98 -0.69 -19.63 3.62
C LYS A 98 -0.80 -18.21 4.20
N THR A 99 0.08 -17.30 3.77
CA THR A 99 0.05 -15.91 4.19
C THR A 99 -1.16 -15.20 3.61
N ALA A 100 -1.47 -15.41 2.32
CA ALA A 100 -2.65 -14.84 1.69
C ALA A 100 -3.97 -15.36 2.30
N ASP A 101 -4.05 -16.65 2.64
CA ASP A 101 -5.20 -17.27 3.31
C ASP A 101 -5.40 -16.71 4.73
N GLU A 102 -4.31 -16.44 5.47
CA GLU A 102 -4.39 -15.77 6.78
C GLU A 102 -4.89 -14.31 6.65
N ILE A 103 -4.41 -13.56 5.65
CA ILE A 103 -4.89 -12.20 5.37
C ILE A 103 -6.38 -12.23 5.01
N ALA A 104 -6.79 -13.16 4.14
CA ALA A 104 -8.18 -13.35 3.75
C ALA A 104 -9.09 -13.62 4.96
N ARG A 105 -8.65 -14.50 5.87
CA ARG A 105 -9.37 -14.83 7.10
C ARG A 105 -9.52 -13.61 8.02
N ARG A 106 -8.46 -12.82 8.20
CA ARG A 106 -8.49 -11.60 9.05
C ARG A 106 -9.29 -10.47 8.43
N ALA A 107 -9.33 -10.39 7.10
CA ALA A 107 -10.13 -9.40 6.38
C ALA A 107 -11.64 -9.66 6.44
N GLY A 108 -12.08 -10.77 7.03
CA GLY A 108 -13.50 -11.13 7.11
C GLY A 108 -14.14 -11.33 5.73
N VAL A 109 -13.31 -11.48 4.69
CA VAL A 109 -13.77 -11.77 3.34
C VAL A 109 -14.36 -13.16 3.42
N GLU A 110 -15.68 -13.27 3.18
CA GLU A 110 -16.32 -14.57 2.99
C GLU A 110 -15.50 -15.29 1.93
N VAL A 111 -14.80 -16.30 2.40
CA VAL A 111 -13.77 -16.94 1.62
C VAL A 111 -14.50 -17.73 0.57
N ASN A 112 -14.76 -17.11 -0.60
CA ASN A 112 -15.47 -17.71 -1.70
C ASN A 112 -14.88 -19.10 -1.89
N ALA A 113 -15.66 -20.12 -1.53
CA ALA A 113 -15.15 -21.48 -1.39
C ALA A 113 -14.48 -21.91 -2.69
N SER A 114 -14.98 -21.45 -3.83
CA SER A 114 -14.40 -21.66 -5.16
C SER A 114 -12.98 -21.10 -5.35
N VAL A 115 -12.70 -19.86 -4.93
CA VAL A 115 -11.38 -19.23 -5.09
C VAL A 115 -10.37 -19.89 -4.16
N ARG A 116 -10.74 -20.11 -2.88
CA ARG A 116 -9.87 -20.79 -1.92
C ARG A 116 -9.60 -22.24 -2.30
N ILE A 117 -10.60 -22.98 -2.79
CA ILE A 117 -10.42 -24.36 -3.23
C ILE A 117 -9.46 -24.39 -4.42
N LYS A 118 -9.62 -23.53 -5.43
CA LYS A 118 -8.73 -23.47 -6.58
C LYS A 118 -7.29 -23.14 -6.17
N SER A 119 -7.08 -22.06 -5.42
CA SER A 119 -5.75 -21.64 -4.99
C SER A 119 -5.12 -22.67 -4.04
N GLY A 120 -5.90 -23.28 -3.15
CA GLY A 120 -5.45 -24.35 -2.26
C GLY A 120 -5.08 -25.63 -3.01
N MET A 121 -5.84 -26.00 -4.04
CA MET A 121 -5.52 -27.14 -4.92
C MET A 121 -4.24 -26.89 -5.72
N CYS A 122 -4.10 -25.71 -6.33
CA CYS A 122 -2.87 -25.33 -7.02
C CYS A 122 -1.66 -25.40 -6.08
N TYR A 123 -1.78 -24.83 -4.88
CA TYR A 123 -0.72 -24.90 -3.87
C TYR A 123 -0.36 -26.34 -3.49
N ALA A 124 -1.36 -27.20 -3.21
CA ALA A 124 -1.13 -28.60 -2.87
C ALA A 124 -0.44 -29.38 -4.00
N LEU A 125 -0.81 -29.11 -5.26
CA LEU A 125 -0.16 -29.70 -6.44
C LEU A 125 1.29 -29.22 -6.59
N THR A 126 1.54 -27.91 -6.44
CA THR A 126 2.89 -27.35 -6.50
C THR A 126 3.79 -27.92 -5.39
N GLU A 127 3.30 -28.00 -4.15
CA GLU A 127 4.05 -28.62 -3.04
C GLU A 127 4.36 -30.10 -3.30
N ALA A 128 3.38 -30.85 -3.83
CA ALA A 128 3.56 -32.27 -4.17
C ALA A 128 4.60 -32.45 -5.30
N SER A 129 4.59 -31.59 -6.32
CA SER A 129 5.60 -31.61 -7.39
C SER A 129 7.00 -31.27 -6.90
N LEU A 130 7.13 -30.31 -5.97
CA LEU A 130 8.41 -29.94 -5.37
C LEU A 130 8.96 -31.01 -4.41
N SER A 131 8.07 -31.76 -3.74
CA SER A 131 8.44 -32.84 -2.81
C SER A 131 8.80 -34.16 -3.51
N GLY A 132 8.60 -34.26 -4.83
CA GLY A 132 8.88 -35.46 -5.63
C GLY A 132 10.31 -35.56 -6.20
N HIS A 133 11.20 -34.60 -5.91
CA HIS A 133 12.60 -34.60 -6.37
C HIS A 133 13.59 -35.02 -5.27
N THR A 134 13.41 -36.23 -4.74
CA THR A 134 14.46 -37.00 -4.04
C THR A 134 14.45 -38.42 -4.52
#